data_AF-A0A2S2N5U7-F1
#
_entry.id   AF-A0A2S2N5U7-F1
#
_cell.length_a   1.000
_cell.length_b   1.000
_cell.length_c   1.000
_cell.angle_alpha   90.00
_cell.angle_beta   90.00
_cell.angle_gamma   90.00
#
_symmetry.space_group_name_H-M   'P 1'
#
loop_
_entity.id
_entity.type
_entity.pdbx_description
1 polymer ?
#
loop_
_entity_poly.entity_id
_entity_poly.type
_entity_poly.pdbx_seq_one_letter_code
_entity_poly.pdbx_strand_id
1 'polypeptide(L)'
;GDGFIDYYEFVSALHPNRDPLRRSADADQIQDEVNRQVAQCNCAKRFQVEQISANRYRFGESQQLRMVRILRSTLMVRVGGGWIALDEFLVKNDPCRVKGRTNLKINEKYLSSDVFGAAARCAGNQSASSSKVLSPSRSNSSLSLYSSASAPSNL
;
A
#
# COMPACT_ATOMS: atom_id res chain seq x y z
N GLY A 1 25.92 -29.73 -31.10
CA GLY A 1 26.45 -29.45 -29.76
C GLY A 1 27.58 -30.42 -29.51
N ASP A 2 28.70 -29.92 -29.01
CA ASP A 2 29.93 -30.65 -28.69
C ASP A 2 29.84 -31.50 -27.40
N GLY A 3 28.68 -31.48 -26.72
CA GLY A 3 28.40 -32.35 -25.58
C GLY A 3 28.98 -31.87 -24.24
N PHE A 4 29.57 -30.67 -24.22
CA PHE A 4 30.05 -30.04 -22.98
C PHE A 4 29.04 -28.99 -22.51
N ILE A 5 28.69 -29.06 -21.23
CA ILE A 5 27.89 -28.05 -20.54
C ILE A 5 28.84 -26.90 -20.21
N ASP A 6 28.56 -25.70 -20.73
CA ASP A 6 29.38 -24.54 -20.43
C ASP A 6 29.19 -24.08 -18.96
N TYR A 7 30.13 -23.27 -18.46
CA TYR A 7 30.08 -22.80 -17.06
C TYR A 7 28.76 -22.07 -16.74
N TYR A 8 28.21 -21.32 -17.69
CA TYR A 8 26.96 -20.58 -17.51
C TYR A 8 25.76 -21.53 -17.42
N GLU A 9 25.71 -22.56 -18.27
CA GLU A 9 24.68 -23.59 -18.29
C GLU A 9 24.71 -24.44 -17.00
N PHE A 10 25.91 -24.80 -16.52
CA PHE A 10 26.09 -25.49 -15.24
C PHE A 10 25.60 -24.66 -14.05
N VAL A 11 25.98 -23.38 -13.97
CA VAL A 11 25.56 -22.47 -12.90
C VAL A 11 24.05 -22.23 -12.94
N SER A 12 23.46 -22.09 -14.13
CA SER A 12 22.03 -21.89 -14.32
C SER A 12 21.21 -23.11 -13.91
N ALA A 13 21.71 -24.32 -14.18
CA ALA A 13 21.10 -25.58 -13.75
C ALA A 13 21.12 -25.77 -12.22
N LEU A 14 22.21 -25.37 -11.56
CA LEU A 14 22.32 -25.46 -10.09
C LEU A 14 21.56 -24.35 -9.35
N HIS A 15 21.48 -23.17 -9.94
CA HIS A 15 20.81 -22.02 -9.35
C HIS A 15 19.81 -21.40 -10.35
N PRO A 16 18.65 -22.04 -10.56
CA PRO A 16 17.67 -21.57 -11.53
C PRO A 16 17.12 -20.16 -11.23
N ASN A 17 17.13 -19.73 -9.95
CA ASN A 17 16.79 -18.36 -9.55
C ASN A 17 17.90 -17.31 -9.81
N ARG A 18 19.11 -17.74 -10.17
CA ARG A 18 20.27 -16.87 -10.42
C ARG A 18 20.54 -16.65 -11.89
N ASP A 19 19.97 -17.45 -12.78
CA ASP A 19 20.07 -17.25 -14.22
C ASP A 19 19.54 -15.84 -14.60
N PRO A 20 20.41 -14.96 -15.12
CA PRO A 20 20.01 -13.64 -15.62
C PRO A 20 18.80 -13.64 -16.55
N LEU A 21 18.71 -14.59 -17.48
CA LEU A 21 17.65 -14.65 -18.49
C LEU A 21 16.30 -15.04 -17.86
N ARG A 22 16.33 -15.97 -16.90
CA ARG A 22 15.13 -16.30 -16.12
C ARG A 22 14.70 -15.15 -15.22
N ARG A 23 15.66 -14.44 -14.61
CA ARG A 23 15.36 -13.27 -13.76
C ARG A 23 14.71 -12.14 -14.53
N SER A 24 15.11 -11.89 -15.78
CA SER A 24 14.41 -10.91 -16.63
C SER A 24 13.00 -11.36 -16.99
N ALA A 25 12.83 -12.63 -17.39
CA ALA A 25 11.50 -13.17 -17.70
C ALA A 25 10.55 -13.14 -16.49
N ASP A 26 11.05 -13.46 -15.30
CA ASP A 26 10.28 -13.36 -14.06
C ASP A 26 9.89 -11.91 -13.75
N ALA A 27 10.78 -10.94 -14.01
CA ALA A 27 10.47 -9.52 -13.78
C ALA A 27 9.35 -9.03 -14.70
N ASP A 28 9.37 -9.43 -15.97
CA ASP A 28 8.31 -9.11 -16.94
C ASP A 28 6.98 -9.76 -16.54
N GLN A 29 7.01 -11.05 -16.17
CA GLN A 29 5.82 -11.76 -15.68
C GLN A 29 5.24 -11.13 -14.41
N ILE A 30 6.09 -10.69 -13.48
CA ILE A 30 5.66 -9.97 -12.28
C ILE A 30 4.98 -8.66 -12.69
N GLN A 31 5.58 -7.91 -13.61
CA GLN A 31 5.04 -6.63 -14.04
C GLN A 31 3.66 -6.76 -14.69
N ASP A 32 3.51 -7.73 -15.59
CA ASP A 32 2.24 -8.00 -16.28
C ASP A 32 1.14 -8.39 -15.30
N GLU A 33 1.45 -9.28 -14.36
CA GLU A 33 0.48 -9.76 -13.38
C GLU A 33 0.13 -8.69 -12.32
N VAL A 34 1.10 -7.87 -11.91
CA VAL A 34 0.85 -6.68 -11.08
C VAL A 34 -0.12 -5.74 -11.81
N ASN A 35 0.16 -5.40 -13.06
CA ASN A 35 -0.67 -4.53 -13.87
C ASN A 35 -2.08 -5.09 -14.01
N ARG A 36 -2.22 -6.40 -14.30
CA ARG A 36 -3.51 -7.08 -14.43
C ARG A 36 -4.34 -7.00 -13.15
N GLN A 37 -3.73 -7.22 -11.97
CA GLN A 37 -4.46 -7.15 -10.71
C GLN A 37 -4.84 -5.71 -10.36
N VAL A 38 -3.91 -4.76 -10.50
CA VAL A 38 -4.14 -3.33 -10.24
C VAL A 38 -5.17 -2.73 -11.21
N ALA A 39 -5.27 -3.27 -12.44
CA ALA A 39 -6.27 -2.88 -13.43
C ALA A 39 -7.72 -3.10 -12.95
N GLN A 40 -7.95 -3.97 -11.97
CA GLN A 40 -9.29 -4.21 -11.39
C GLN A 40 -9.66 -3.17 -10.31
N CYS A 41 -8.79 -2.20 -10.01
CA CYS A 41 -9.11 -1.09 -9.11
C CYS A 41 -10.15 -0.15 -9.75
N ASN A 42 -11.19 0.20 -8.99
CA ASN A 42 -12.29 1.08 -9.41
C ASN A 42 -12.29 2.45 -8.70
N CYS A 43 -11.20 2.81 -8.03
CA CYS A 43 -11.06 4.13 -7.40
C CYS A 43 -11.00 5.24 -8.46
N ALA A 44 -11.60 6.41 -8.17
CA ALA A 44 -11.49 7.59 -9.04
C ALA A 44 -10.02 7.97 -9.28
N LYS A 45 -9.21 7.97 -8.20
CA LYS A 45 -7.75 7.90 -8.28
C LYS A 45 -7.34 6.43 -8.16
N ARG A 46 -6.93 5.83 -9.28
CA ARG A 46 -6.54 4.41 -9.33
C ARG A 46 -5.40 4.12 -8.35
N PHE A 47 -5.43 2.95 -7.73
CA PHE A 47 -4.33 2.46 -6.90
C PHE A 47 -3.06 2.33 -7.75
N GLN A 48 -2.02 3.09 -7.43
CA GLN A 48 -0.80 3.14 -8.24
C GLN A 48 0.21 2.09 -7.75
N VAL A 49 0.91 1.46 -8.68
CA VAL A 49 2.05 0.59 -8.38
C VAL A 49 3.17 0.93 -9.34
N GLU A 50 4.36 1.20 -8.78
CA GLU A 50 5.53 1.64 -9.54
C GLU A 50 6.66 0.64 -9.32
N GLN A 51 7.25 0.14 -10.41
CA GLN A 51 8.43 -0.71 -10.35
C GLN A 51 9.66 0.19 -10.24
N ILE A 52 10.40 0.06 -9.13
CA ILE A 52 11.62 0.83 -8.87
C ILE A 52 12.87 0.07 -9.30
N SER A 53 12.84 -1.27 -9.19
CA SER A 53 13.86 -2.18 -9.69
C SER A 53 13.25 -3.56 -9.92
N ALA A 54 13.99 -4.49 -10.53
CA ALA A 54 13.51 -5.82 -10.92
C ALA A 54 12.58 -6.51 -9.90
N ASN A 55 12.90 -6.44 -8.60
CA ASN A 55 12.09 -7.02 -7.54
C ASN A 55 11.59 -6.02 -6.49
N ARG A 56 11.71 -4.70 -6.69
CA ARG A 56 11.27 -3.69 -5.71
C ARG A 56 10.20 -2.79 -6.29
N TYR A 57 9.11 -2.66 -5.53
CA TYR A 57 7.90 -1.97 -5.94
C TYR A 57 7.44 -0.99 -4.87
N ARG A 58 6.85 0.11 -5.33
CA ARG A 58 6.13 1.09 -4.51
C ARG A 58 4.64 0.86 -4.72
N PHE A 59 3.86 0.84 -3.64
CA PHE A 59 2.43 0.55 -3.67
C PHE A 59 1.61 1.70 -3.10
N GLY A 60 0.60 2.15 -3.84
CA GLY A 60 -0.25 3.29 -3.50
C GLY A 60 0.57 4.57 -3.32
N GLU A 61 0.21 5.35 -2.29
CA GLU A 61 0.89 6.60 -1.94
C GLU A 61 2.03 6.38 -0.93
N SER A 62 2.27 5.13 -0.52
CA SER A 62 3.32 4.79 0.44
C SER A 62 4.71 5.02 -0.15
N GLN A 63 5.61 5.61 0.65
CA GLN A 63 7.02 5.72 0.31
C GLN A 63 7.80 4.42 0.58
N GLN A 64 7.20 3.45 1.28
CA GLN A 64 7.85 2.17 1.58
C GLN A 64 7.96 1.29 0.32
N LEU A 65 9.19 0.92 0.00
CA LEU A 65 9.49 -0.09 -1.02
C LEU A 65 9.23 -1.50 -0.47
N ARG A 66 8.61 -2.34 -1.28
CA ARG A 66 8.37 -3.75 -0.96
C ARG A 66 9.00 -4.63 -2.02
N MET A 67 9.57 -5.75 -1.56
CA MET A 67 10.06 -6.77 -2.48
C MET A 67 8.89 -7.61 -2.99
N VAL A 68 8.89 -7.91 -4.29
CA VAL A 68 7.92 -8.78 -4.96
C VAL A 68 8.65 -9.93 -5.62
N ARG A 69 8.10 -11.14 -5.51
CA ARG A 69 8.63 -12.35 -6.17
C ARG A 69 7.47 -13.21 -6.66
N ILE A 70 7.77 -14.10 -7.59
CA ILE A 70 6.85 -15.14 -8.03
C ILE A 70 7.13 -16.46 -7.31
N LEU A 71 6.09 -17.15 -6.87
CA LEU A 71 6.16 -18.49 -6.27
C LEU A 71 5.00 -19.32 -6.80
N ARG A 72 5.28 -20.37 -7.58
CA ARG A 72 4.25 -21.24 -8.19
C ARG A 72 3.15 -20.43 -8.89
N SER A 73 3.55 -19.51 -9.77
CA SER A 73 2.65 -18.59 -10.49
C SER A 73 1.86 -17.61 -9.63
N THR A 74 2.15 -17.52 -8.32
CA THR A 74 1.53 -16.56 -7.41
C THR A 74 2.51 -15.43 -7.10
N LEU A 75 2.07 -14.18 -7.22
CA LEU A 75 2.86 -13.03 -6.80
C LEU A 75 2.83 -12.87 -5.29
N MET A 76 4.01 -12.72 -4.70
CA MET A 76 4.23 -12.61 -3.26
C MET A 76 4.89 -11.29 -2.92
N VAL A 77 4.28 -10.52 -2.03
CA VAL A 77 4.76 -9.23 -1.52
C VAL A 77 5.38 -9.41 -0.13
N ARG A 78 6.59 -8.88 0.07
CA ARG A 78 7.25 -8.89 1.39
C ARG A 78 6.60 -7.90 2.35
N VAL A 79 6.27 -8.38 3.54
CA VAL A 79 5.77 -7.59 4.67
C VAL A 79 6.58 -7.91 5.93
N GLY A 80 6.54 -7.06 6.96
CA GLY A 80 7.43 -7.16 8.13
C GLY A 80 7.45 -8.53 8.83
N GLY A 81 6.36 -9.31 8.74
CA GLY A 81 6.25 -10.66 9.32
C GLY A 81 6.33 -11.83 8.34
N GLY A 82 6.57 -11.60 7.03
CA GLY A 82 6.58 -12.70 6.05
C GLY A 82 6.32 -12.29 4.61
N TRP A 83 5.81 -13.24 3.82
CA TRP A 83 5.37 -13.03 2.46
C TRP A 83 3.86 -13.23 2.40
N ILE A 84 3.14 -12.31 1.77
CA ILE A 84 1.71 -12.44 1.52
C ILE A 84 1.45 -12.40 0.03
N ALA A 85 0.35 -12.99 -0.43
CA ALA A 85 -0.02 -12.95 -1.84
C ALA A 85 -0.44 -11.52 -2.25
N LEU A 86 -0.20 -11.15 -3.52
CA LEU A 86 -0.48 -9.80 -4.02
C LEU A 86 -1.96 -9.46 -3.96
N ASP A 87 -2.84 -10.41 -4.26
CA ASP A 87 -4.28 -10.26 -4.17
C ASP A 87 -4.73 -9.95 -2.73
N GLU A 88 -4.20 -10.67 -1.74
CA GLU A 88 -4.43 -10.41 -0.33
C GLU A 88 -3.87 -9.05 0.10
N PHE A 89 -2.68 -8.68 -0.41
CA PHE A 89 -2.10 -7.36 -0.18
C PHE A 89 -3.00 -6.25 -0.73
N LEU A 90 -3.51 -6.38 -1.96
CA LEU A 90 -4.39 -5.40 -2.58
C LEU A 90 -5.73 -5.28 -1.85
N VAL A 91 -6.32 -6.38 -1.37
CA VAL A 91 -7.55 -6.33 -0.55
C VAL A 91 -7.37 -5.49 0.71
N LYS A 92 -6.16 -5.46 1.30
CA LYS A 92 -5.86 -4.69 2.51
C LYS A 92 -5.48 -3.22 2.24
N ASN A 93 -5.01 -2.90 1.04
CA ASN A 93 -4.40 -1.59 0.73
C ASN A 93 -5.15 -0.78 -0.35
N ASP A 94 -5.85 -1.42 -1.29
CA ASP A 94 -6.63 -0.75 -2.34
C ASP A 94 -7.99 -0.29 -1.78
N PRO A 95 -8.26 1.04 -1.70
CA PRO A 95 -9.45 1.57 -1.02
C PRO A 95 -10.79 1.01 -1.51
N CYS A 96 -10.90 0.64 -2.79
CA CYS A 96 -12.14 0.09 -3.35
C CYS A 96 -12.35 -1.39 -3.03
N ARG A 97 -11.30 -2.12 -2.61
CA ARG A 97 -11.38 -3.55 -2.28
C ARG A 97 -11.63 -3.82 -0.81
N VAL A 98 -11.35 -2.84 0.05
CA VAL A 98 -11.59 -2.92 1.48
C VAL A 98 -13.11 -2.86 1.75
N LYS A 99 -13.80 -3.99 1.59
CA LYS A 99 -15.24 -4.11 1.90
C LYS A 99 -15.47 -3.78 3.37
N GLY A 100 -16.24 -2.72 3.64
CA GLY A 100 -16.74 -2.39 4.98
C GLY A 100 -15.88 -1.44 5.84
N ARG A 101 -14.81 -0.83 5.30
CA ARG A 101 -14.05 0.23 6.04
C ARG A 101 -14.18 1.63 5.46
N THR A 102 -14.70 1.76 4.25
CA THR A 102 -14.83 3.06 3.57
C THR A 102 -16.31 3.47 3.52
N ASN A 103 -16.66 4.49 4.30
CA ASN A 103 -17.96 5.20 4.28
C ASN A 103 -18.15 6.02 2.98
N LEU A 104 -17.74 5.50 1.82
CA LEU A 104 -17.79 6.26 0.56
C LEU A 104 -19.21 6.60 0.13
N LYS A 105 -20.18 5.74 0.46
CA LYS A 105 -21.62 5.98 0.17
C LYS A 105 -22.25 7.11 0.99
N ILE A 106 -21.60 7.61 2.04
CA ILE A 106 -22.16 8.67 2.90
C ILE A 106 -21.71 10.05 2.41
N ASN A 107 -20.53 10.18 1.79
CA ASN A 107 -19.94 11.48 1.46
C ASN A 107 -20.44 12.09 0.12
N GLU A 108 -20.97 11.29 -0.79
CA GLU A 108 -21.50 11.78 -2.07
C GLU A 108 -22.70 12.72 -1.89
N LYS A 109 -23.49 12.53 -0.82
CA LYS A 109 -24.60 13.43 -0.47
C LYS A 109 -24.17 14.77 0.15
N TYR A 110 -22.94 14.89 0.64
CA TYR A 110 -22.46 16.13 1.29
C TYR A 110 -21.73 17.08 0.35
N LEU A 111 -21.19 16.58 -0.79
CA LEU A 111 -20.46 17.40 -1.75
C LEU A 111 -21.31 17.89 -2.94
N SER A 112 -22.54 17.38 -3.10
CA SER A 112 -23.47 17.78 -4.17
C SER A 112 -24.52 18.81 -3.72
N SER A 113 -24.27 19.58 -2.65
CA SER A 113 -25.11 20.75 -2.38
C SER A 113 -24.71 21.88 -3.32
N ASP A 114 -25.51 22.05 -4.37
CA ASP A 114 -25.50 23.14 -5.34
C ASP A 114 -25.15 24.50 -4.75
N VAL A 115 -23.96 25.06 -5.01
CA VAL A 115 -23.72 26.51 -4.90
C VAL A 115 -22.64 26.95 -5.90
N PHE A 116 -23.05 27.19 -7.14
CA PHE A 116 -22.47 28.27 -7.96
C PHE A 116 -23.58 28.88 -8.81
N GLY A 117 -24.31 29.81 -8.21
CA GLY A 117 -25.39 30.55 -8.87
C GLY A 117 -25.71 31.85 -8.15
N ALA A 118 -25.14 32.93 -8.68
CA ALA A 118 -25.67 34.30 -8.73
C ALA A 118 -25.98 35.10 -7.43
N ALA A 119 -25.38 36.29 -7.41
CA ALA A 119 -25.57 37.42 -6.51
C ALA A 119 -27.03 37.91 -6.30
N ALA A 120 -27.34 38.34 -5.08
CA ALA A 120 -28.15 39.54 -4.76
C ALA A 120 -28.15 39.78 -3.22
N ARG A 121 -27.39 40.76 -2.72
CA ARG A 121 -27.88 42.07 -2.20
C ARG A 121 -28.58 42.08 -0.83
N CYS A 122 -27.82 42.58 0.15
CA CYS A 122 -28.12 43.44 1.31
C CYS A 122 -29.54 43.48 1.92
N ALA A 123 -29.66 43.02 3.18
CA ALA A 123 -30.36 43.64 4.32
C ALA A 123 -30.09 42.71 5.53
N GLY A 124 -29.32 43.08 6.57
CA GLY A 124 -29.70 44.06 7.58
C GLY A 124 -30.47 43.38 8.73
N ASN A 125 -29.76 42.80 9.72
CA ASN A 125 -30.14 42.99 11.13
C ASN A 125 -29.05 42.53 12.10
N GLN A 126 -28.80 43.39 13.08
CA GLN A 126 -27.85 43.23 14.17
C GLN A 126 -28.42 42.28 15.23
N SER A 127 -27.63 41.32 15.71
CA SER A 127 -27.81 40.69 17.03
C SER A 127 -26.49 40.01 17.42
N ALA A 128 -25.80 40.60 18.39
CA ALA A 128 -24.62 40.03 19.02
C ALA A 128 -25.00 38.79 19.85
N SER A 129 -24.28 37.68 19.66
CA SER A 129 -24.19 36.64 20.69
C SER A 129 -22.82 35.95 20.62
N SER A 130 -22.02 36.31 21.62
CA SER A 130 -20.98 35.54 22.31
C SER A 130 -20.41 34.29 21.64
N SER A 131 -19.12 34.40 21.32
CA SER A 131 -18.17 33.33 21.05
C SER A 131 -18.14 32.27 22.17
N LYS A 132 -18.45 31.00 21.84
CA LYS A 132 -17.82 29.82 22.49
C LYS A 132 -17.62 28.70 21.48
N VAL A 133 -16.38 28.62 21.00
CA VAL A 133 -15.80 27.47 20.31
C VAL A 133 -15.74 26.33 21.33
N LEU A 134 -16.47 25.24 21.09
CA LEU A 134 -16.37 24.01 21.88
C LEU A 134 -15.43 23.05 21.15
N SER A 135 -14.15 23.07 21.53
CA SER A 135 -13.18 22.03 21.23
C SER A 135 -13.42 20.84 22.17
N PRO A 136 -13.55 19.60 21.69
CA PRO A 136 -13.48 18.42 22.56
C PRO A 136 -12.01 18.15 22.91
N SER A 137 -11.59 18.60 24.09
CA SER A 137 -10.37 18.14 24.74
C SER A 137 -10.55 16.69 25.18
N ARG A 138 -9.70 15.77 24.68
CA ARG A 138 -9.44 14.48 25.35
C ARG A 138 -7.94 14.37 25.59
N SER A 139 -7.54 14.69 26.81
CA SER A 139 -6.18 14.55 27.29
C SER A 139 -5.86 13.10 27.67
N ASN A 140 -4.70 12.67 27.20
CA ASN A 140 -3.63 11.94 27.88
C ASN A 140 -3.87 10.59 28.58
N SER A 141 -3.17 9.56 28.07
CA SER A 141 -2.58 8.52 28.91
C SER A 141 -1.21 8.12 28.35
N SER A 142 -0.16 8.83 28.73
CA SER A 142 1.22 8.36 28.66
C SER A 142 1.56 7.67 29.99
N LEU A 143 1.53 6.35 30.02
CA LEU A 143 2.09 5.57 31.12
C LEU A 143 3.44 5.02 30.70
N SER A 144 4.48 5.80 30.99
CA SER A 144 5.85 5.33 31.09
C SER A 144 6.09 5.00 32.56
N LEU A 145 6.02 3.71 32.93
CA LEU A 145 6.59 3.24 34.18
C LEU A 145 7.80 2.37 33.83
N TYR A 146 8.95 2.94 34.16
CA TYR A 146 10.17 2.25 34.55
C TYR A 146 9.87 0.86 35.14
N SER A 147 10.55 -0.17 34.64
CA SER A 147 10.82 -1.37 35.41
C SER A 147 12.32 -1.61 35.36
N SER A 148 12.90 -1.47 36.54
CA SER A 148 14.30 -1.56 36.89
C SER A 148 14.87 -2.95 36.58
N ALA A 149 16.17 -2.96 36.32
CA ALA A 149 17.01 -4.09 35.92
C ALA A 149 16.92 -5.36 36.80
N SER A 150 17.25 -6.50 36.20
CA SER A 150 18.12 -7.55 36.78
C SER A 150 18.67 -8.46 35.68
N ALA A 151 19.99 -8.52 35.53
CA ALA A 151 20.69 -9.54 34.76
C ALA A 151 21.02 -10.73 35.67
N PRO A 152 20.96 -11.99 35.22
CA PRO A 152 21.62 -13.08 35.91
C PRO A 152 23.01 -13.31 35.31
N SER A 153 24.00 -13.24 36.19
CA SER A 153 25.38 -13.66 35.96
C SER A 153 25.47 -15.19 35.81
N ASN A 154 26.48 -15.61 35.06
CA ASN A 154 26.95 -16.97 34.78
C ASN A 154 26.72 -18.05 35.86
N LEU A 155 26.43 -19.25 35.37
CA LEU A 155 27.12 -20.50 35.74
C LEU A 155 27.17 -21.42 34.53
#